data_AF-A0A3M8AF81-F1
#
_entry.id   AF-A0A3M8AF81-F1
#
_cell.length_a   1.000
_cell.length_b   1.000
_cell.length_c   1.000
_cell.angle_alpha   90.00
_cell.angle_beta   90.00
_cell.angle_gamma   90.00
#
_symmetry.space_group_name_H-M   'P 1'
#
loop_
_entity.id
_entity.type
_entity.pdbx_description
1 polymer ?
#
loop_
_entity_poly.entity_id
_entity_poly.type
_entity_poly.pdbx_seq_one_letter_code
_entity_poly.pdbx_strand_id
1 'polypeptide(L)' 'MHDGDVETLSKRGQWVNRVIGGEELSQSFRSREEAIDAGRELAAVLGSEHFIVESEETGVITDEG' A
#
# COMPACT_ATOMS: atom_id res chain seq x y z
N MET A 1 -7.39 -5.46 -7.86
CA MET A 1 -6.51 -6.08 -6.87
C MET A 1 -6.59 -7.58 -7.07
N HIS A 2 -5.45 -8.21 -7.33
CA HIS A 2 -5.26 -9.64 -7.54
C HIS A 2 -4.21 -10.16 -6.56
N ASP A 3 -4.12 -11.48 -6.43
CA ASP A 3 -3.06 -12.13 -5.67
C ASP A 3 -1.68 -11.70 -6.18
N GLY A 4 -0.77 -11.32 -5.27
CA GLY A 4 0.53 -10.73 -5.59
C GLY A 4 0.57 -9.20 -5.65
N ASP A 5 -0.57 -8.51 -5.78
CA ASP A 5 -0.59 -7.04 -5.73
C ASP A 5 -0.21 -6.52 -4.34
N VAL A 6 0.37 -5.32 -4.29
CA VAL A 6 0.74 -4.66 -3.04
C VAL A 6 -0.33 -3.64 -2.68
N GLU A 7 -0.84 -3.70 -1.46
CA GLU A 7 -1.68 -2.63 -0.90
C GLU A 7 -1.01 -1.94 0.28
N THR A 8 -1.10 -0.62 0.32
CA THR A 8 -0.74 0.23 1.45
C THR A 8 -2.00 0.69 2.15
N LEU A 9 -2.18 0.33 3.42
CA LEU A 9 -3.35 0.71 4.21
C LEU A 9 -2.96 1.38 5.53
N SER A 10 -3.79 2.32 5.97
CA SER A 10 -3.68 2.90 7.32
C SER A 10 -4.44 2.03 8.33
N LYS A 11 -3.74 1.56 9.37
CA LYS A 11 -4.26 0.72 10.44
C LYS A 11 -3.89 1.30 11.79
N ARG A 12 -4.87 1.88 12.49
CA ARG A 12 -4.71 2.44 13.86
C ARG A 12 -3.54 3.44 13.97
N GLY A 13 -3.38 4.31 12.97
CA GLY A 13 -2.29 5.31 12.93
C GLY A 13 -0.93 4.76 12.49
N GLN A 14 -0.87 3.49 12.07
CA GLN A 14 0.31 2.88 11.46
C GLN A 14 0.01 2.57 10.00
N TRP A 15 0.98 2.79 9.12
CA TRP A 15 0.85 2.44 7.71
C TRP A 15 1.40 1.04 7.47
N VAL A 16 0.72 0.24 6.67
CA VAL A 16 1.10 -1.16 6.43
C VAL A 16 1.04 -1.44 4.94
N ASN A 17 2.14 -1.95 4.40
CA ASN A 17 2.15 -2.58 3.09
C ASN A 17 1.91 -4.07 3.27
N ARG A 18 1.02 -4.66 2.48
CA ARG A 18 0.86 -6.11 2.42
C ARG A 18 0.69 -6.56 0.98
N VAL A 19 1.15 -7.77 0.71
CA VAL A 19 0.90 -8.45 -0.57
C VAL A 19 -0.42 -9.21 -0.45
N ILE A 20 -1.32 -9.04 -1.41
CA ILE A 20 -2.56 -9.83 -1.48
C ILE A 20 -2.18 -11.32 -1.62
N GLY A 21 -2.64 -12.16 -0.68
CA GLY A 21 -2.26 -13.58 -0.64
C GLY A 21 -0.90 -13.89 0.00
N GLY A 22 -0.11 -12.86 0.34
CA GLY A 22 1.24 -12.97 0.89
C GLY A 22 1.40 -12.19 2.20
N GLU A 23 0.56 -12.48 3.19
CA GLU A 23 0.52 -11.75 4.47
C GLU A 23 1.87 -11.76 5.23
N GLU A 24 2.70 -12.78 4.98
CA GLU A 24 4.07 -12.92 5.51
C GLU A 24 5.04 -11.83 5.02
N LEU A 25 4.74 -11.17 3.90
CA LEU A 25 5.54 -10.08 3.32
C LEU A 25 5.07 -8.70 3.80
N SER A 26 4.20 -8.65 4.80
CA SER A 26 3.68 -7.38 5.33
C SER A 26 4.75 -6.56 6.05
N GLN A 27 4.76 -5.26 5.80
CA GLN A 27 5.72 -4.31 6.36
C GLN A 27 4.98 -3.10 6.95
N SER A 28 5.36 -2.70 8.16
CA SER A 28 4.73 -1.58 8.87
C SER A 28 5.64 -0.36 8.95
N PHE A 29 5.07 0.81 8.71
CA PHE A 29 5.74 2.10 8.60
C PHE A 29 5.08 3.13 9.50
N ARG A 30 5.84 4.14 9.89
CA ARG A 30 5.33 5.22 10.77
C ARG A 30 4.66 6.33 9.99
N SER A 31 4.97 6.46 8.70
CA SER A 31 4.52 7.56 7.85
C SER A 31 3.90 7.06 6.56
N ARG A 32 2.92 7.82 6.05
CA ARG A 32 2.23 7.53 4.77
C ARG A 32 3.21 7.50 3.62
N GLU A 33 4.05 8.54 3.51
CA GLU A 33 5.00 8.70 2.42
C GLU A 33 6.00 7.53 2.37
N GLU A 34 6.54 7.15 3.53
CA GLU A 34 7.45 6.00 3.66
C GLU A 34 6.77 4.69 3.22
N ALA A 35 5.52 4.48 3.62
CA ALA A 35 4.77 3.29 3.20
C ALA A 35 4.47 3.29 1.69
N ILE A 36 4.14 4.44 1.11
CA ILE A 36 3.85 4.54 -0.32
C ILE A 36 5.12 4.26 -1.14
N ASP A 37 6.25 4.87 -0.77
CA ASP A 37 7.52 4.69 -1.48
C ASP A 37 7.95 3.21 -1.44
N ALA A 38 8.00 2.63 -0.24
CA ALA A 38 8.33 1.22 -0.06
C ALA A 38 7.32 0.27 -0.74
N GLY A 39 6.05 0.66 -0.82
CA GLY A 39 4.99 -0.13 -1.46
C GLY A 39 5.15 -0.17 -2.97
N ARG A 40 5.51 0.97 -3.56
CA ARG A 40 5.82 1.11 -4.98
C ARG A 40 7.07 0.33 -5.36
N GLU A 41 8.12 0.41 -4.55
CA GLU A 41 9.34 -0.38 -4.76
C GLU A 41 9.05 -1.89 -4.68
N LEU A 42 8.28 -2.32 -3.67
CA LEU A 42 7.90 -3.72 -3.52
C LEU A 42 7.09 -4.24 -4.72
N ALA A 43 6.12 -3.45 -5.19
CA ALA A 43 5.31 -3.80 -6.36
C ALA A 43 6.18 -3.90 -7.63
N ALA A 44 7.14 -2.99 -7.80
CA ALA A 44 8.09 -3.03 -8.92
C ALA A 44 8.99 -4.28 -8.89
N VAL A 45 9.43 -4.70 -7.70
CA VAL A 45 10.23 -5.93 -7.53
C VAL A 45 9.41 -7.19 -7.83
N LEU A 46 8.13 -7.21 -7.45
CA LEU A 46 7.23 -8.34 -7.68
C LEU A 46 6.64 -8.36 -9.11
N GLY A 47 6.74 -7.25 -9.84
CA GLY A 47 6.09 -7.09 -11.14
C GLY A 47 4.57 -6.95 -11.02
N SER A 48 4.10 -6.38 -9.91
CA SER A 48 2.69 -6.25 -9.55
C SER A 48 2.27 -4.79 -9.46
N GLU A 49 0.97 -4.53 -9.26
CA GLU A 49 0.46 -3.18 -9.08
C GLU A 49 0.44 -2.77 -7.60
N HIS A 50 0.57 -1.47 -7.36
CA HIS A 50 0.53 -0.88 -6.01
C HIS A 50 -0.75 -0.07 -5.84
N PHE A 51 -1.50 -0.36 -4.77
CA PHE A 51 -2.74 0.32 -4.44
C PHE A 51 -2.67 0.96 -3.05
N ILE A 52 -3.19 2.18 -2.92
CA ILE A 52 -3.30 2.84 -1.61
C ILE A 52 -4.76 2.76 -1.16
N VAL A 53 -4.98 2.10 -0.03
CA VAL A 53 -6.29 1.96 0.60
C VAL A 53 -6.38 2.96 1.75
N GLU A 54 -7.00 4.10 1.46
CA GLU A 54 -7.30 5.10 2.48
C GLU A 54 -8.51 4.61 3.28
N SER A 55 -8.34 4.44 4.60
CA SER A 55 -9.51 4.25 5.47
C SER A 55 -10.30 5.56 5.48
N GLU A 56 -11.60 5.51 5.19
CA GLU A 56 -12.45 6.70 5.12
C GLU A 56 -12.44 7.48 6.46
N GLU A 57 -11.59 8.50 6.55
CA GLU A 57 -12.10 9.85 6.73
C GLU A 57 -11.80 10.58 5.42
N THR A 58 -12.83 10.69 4.59
CA THR A 58 -12.82 11.03 3.16
C THR A 58 -11.89 12.18 2.78
N GLY A 59 -11.02 11.99 1.78
CA GLY A 59 -10.19 13.09 1.28
C GLY A 59 -9.37 12.82 0.01
N VAL A 60 -10.04 12.86 -1.14
CA VAL A 60 -9.52 13.23 -2.48
C VAL A 60 -8.91 12.10 -3.34
N ILE A 61 -9.66 11.81 -4.42
CA ILE A 61 -9.29 11.06 -5.62
C ILE A 61 -8.01 11.65 -6.22
N THR A 62 -6.98 10.84 -6.43
CA THR A 62 -5.82 11.27 -7.23
C THR A 62 -6.23 11.22 -8.70
N ASP A 63 -6.35 12.40 -9.31
CA ASP A 63 -6.56 12.66 -10.74
C ASP A 63 -5.24 12.41 -11.49
N GLU A 64 -5.25 11.49 -12.46
CA GLU A 64 -4.14 11.26 -13.38
C GLU A 64 -4.31 12.18 -14.60
N GLY A 65 -3.48 13.22 -14.69
CA GLY A 65 -3.37 14.13 -15.84
C GLY A 65 -2.36 13.70 -16.90
#